data_AF-A0A3D5KD94-F1
#
_entry.id   AF-A0A3D5KD94-F1
#
_cell.length_a   1.000
_cell.length_b   1.000
_cell.length_c   1.000
_cell.angle_alpha   90.00
_cell.angle_beta   90.00
_cell.angle_gamma   90.00
#
_symmetry.space_group_name_H-M   'P 1'
#
loop_
_entity.id
_entity.type
_entity.pdbx_description
1 polymer ?
#
loop_
_entity_poly.entity_id
_entity_poly.type
_entity_poly.pdbx_seq_one_letter_code
_entity_poly.pdbx_strand_id
1 'polypeptide(L)'
;MDRLKGNKLIPHDFYEEKVFRLVEIIEECYPRRYYYCLYQSLQAINSSQVDSLKQFDKKNNRTMEEIIKISFKKGGLSVLTDAYLIKGTLSLDEIIGAFGLGIALQLIDDLQDVKQDKRSGNSTIFTFSQSDHSLMDATVKLLNFIKCIIDLLPTEKSPYKEKIEKVLSINCYLLIFFSISRLSTGYTRSFSDKIAVYSPFSPTYMKNFNSKLNSKWSSIKKLKNISAAKIFAILLEDGSSKVCSL
;
A
#
# COMPACT_ATOMS: atom_id res chain seq x y z
N MET A 1 -19.84 -10.04 -1.08
CA MET A 1 -19.97 -11.36 -1.74
C MET A 1 -20.62 -12.34 -0.78
N ASP A 2 -21.70 -13.04 -1.16
CA ASP A 2 -22.45 -13.91 -0.24
C ASP A 2 -21.69 -15.18 0.17
N ARG A 3 -20.73 -15.65 -0.65
CA ARG A 3 -19.82 -16.75 -0.28
C ARG A 3 -19.01 -16.44 0.98
N LEU A 4 -18.62 -15.18 1.22
CA LEU A 4 -17.90 -14.77 2.44
C LEU A 4 -18.78 -14.81 3.70
N LYS A 5 -20.11 -14.81 3.55
CA LYS A 5 -21.06 -15.01 4.67
C LYS A 5 -21.21 -16.49 5.06
N GLY A 6 -20.59 -17.40 4.30
CA GLY A 6 -20.69 -18.85 4.52
C GLY A 6 -21.75 -19.54 3.67
N ASN A 7 -22.42 -18.82 2.76
CA ASN A 7 -23.39 -19.43 1.85
C ASN A 7 -22.67 -20.31 0.82
N LYS A 8 -23.19 -21.52 0.61
CA LYS A 8 -22.75 -22.40 -0.47
C LYS A 8 -23.43 -21.95 -1.76
N LEU A 9 -22.65 -21.44 -2.70
CA LEU A 9 -23.10 -20.90 -3.97
C LEU A 9 -22.40 -21.63 -5.12
N ILE A 10 -23.05 -21.71 -6.26
CA ILE A 10 -22.44 -22.18 -7.51
C ILE A 10 -21.82 -20.96 -8.19
N PRO A 11 -20.51 -20.97 -8.52
CA PRO A 11 -19.88 -19.85 -9.21
C PRO A 11 -20.49 -19.65 -10.59
N HIS A 12 -20.67 -18.39 -10.99
CA HIS A 12 -21.23 -18.01 -12.29
C HIS A 12 -20.19 -18.04 -13.41
N ASP A 13 -18.93 -17.78 -13.08
CA ASP A 13 -17.82 -17.77 -14.03
C ASP A 13 -16.51 -18.27 -13.43
N PHE A 14 -15.49 -18.40 -14.28
CA PHE A 14 -14.15 -18.86 -13.91
C PHE A 14 -13.43 -17.95 -12.89
N TYR A 15 -13.75 -16.65 -12.87
CA TYR A 15 -13.15 -15.75 -11.88
C TYR A 15 -13.79 -15.95 -10.51
N GLU A 16 -15.11 -16.10 -10.45
CA GLU A 16 -15.83 -16.40 -9.22
C GLU A 16 -15.43 -17.76 -8.65
N GLU A 17 -15.25 -18.77 -9.51
CA GLU A 17 -14.73 -20.09 -9.10
C GLU A 17 -13.38 -19.97 -8.38
N LYS A 18 -12.44 -19.18 -8.93
CA LYS A 18 -11.14 -18.93 -8.28
C LYS A 18 -11.28 -18.22 -6.94
N VAL A 19 -12.16 -17.23 -6.86
CA VAL A 19 -12.41 -16.52 -5.59
C VAL A 19 -13.02 -17.47 -4.56
N PHE A 20 -13.94 -18.34 -4.97
CA PHE A 20 -14.54 -19.33 -4.08
C PHE A 20 -13.50 -20.34 -3.59
N ARG A 21 -12.61 -20.80 -4.48
CA ARG A 21 -11.50 -21.67 -4.11
C ARG A 21 -10.54 -21.02 -3.12
N LEU A 22 -10.26 -19.71 -3.27
CA LEU A 22 -9.47 -18.97 -2.29
C LEU A 22 -10.15 -18.95 -0.91
N VAL A 23 -11.47 -18.73 -0.87
CA VAL A 23 -12.23 -18.75 0.38
C VAL A 23 -12.22 -20.14 1.03
N GLU A 24 -12.29 -21.21 0.23
CA GLU A 24 -12.15 -22.59 0.74
C GLU A 24 -10.78 -22.83 1.38
N ILE A 25 -9.70 -22.41 0.74
CA ILE A 25 -8.34 -22.53 1.31
C ILE A 25 -8.24 -21.81 2.66
N ILE A 26 -8.84 -20.62 2.76
CA ILE A 26 -8.89 -19.89 4.03
C ILE A 26 -9.72 -20.66 5.07
N GLU A 27 -10.82 -21.30 4.68
CA GLU A 27 -11.67 -22.12 5.57
C GLU A 27 -10.98 -23.39 6.07
N GLU A 28 -10.15 -24.02 5.24
CA GLU A 28 -9.31 -25.16 5.60
C GLU A 28 -8.29 -24.78 6.67
N CYS A 29 -7.65 -23.61 6.55
CA CYS A 29 -6.67 -23.13 7.54
C CYS A 29 -7.32 -22.49 8.78
N TYR A 30 -8.43 -21.78 8.59
CA TYR A 30 -9.09 -20.96 9.60
C TYR A 30 -10.59 -21.28 9.67
N PRO A 31 -11.02 -22.33 10.40
CA PRO A 31 -12.42 -22.68 10.50
C PRO A 31 -13.28 -21.53 11.05
N ARG A 32 -14.37 -21.17 10.33
CA ARG A 32 -15.25 -20.03 10.63
C ARG A 32 -15.73 -19.95 12.08
N ARG A 33 -15.96 -21.11 12.71
CA ARG A 33 -16.40 -21.22 14.11
C ARG A 33 -15.44 -20.56 15.09
N TYR A 34 -14.13 -20.58 14.80
CA TYR A 34 -13.09 -20.09 15.69
C TYR A 34 -12.52 -18.73 15.27
N TYR A 35 -12.63 -18.39 13.99
CA TYR A 35 -11.99 -17.20 13.41
C TYR A 35 -13.01 -16.18 12.88
N TYR A 36 -14.09 -15.92 13.62
CA TYR A 36 -15.18 -15.03 13.19
C TYR A 36 -14.70 -13.63 12.75
N CYS A 37 -13.77 -13.02 13.48
CA CYS A 37 -13.24 -11.70 13.18
C CYS A 37 -12.51 -11.64 11.82
N LEU A 38 -11.79 -12.70 11.43
CA LEU A 38 -11.16 -12.79 10.11
C LEU A 38 -12.23 -12.75 8.99
N TYR A 39 -13.31 -13.51 9.13
CA TYR A 39 -14.37 -13.50 8.12
C TYR A 39 -15.18 -12.19 8.11
N GLN A 40 -15.31 -11.52 9.25
CA GLN A 40 -15.83 -10.16 9.28
C GLN A 40 -14.91 -9.19 8.54
N SER A 41 -13.59 -9.28 8.74
CA SER A 41 -12.63 -8.40 8.05
C SER A 41 -12.65 -8.64 6.53
N LEU A 42 -12.67 -9.90 6.08
CA LEU A 42 -12.80 -10.27 4.66
C LEU A 42 -14.08 -9.71 4.03
N GLN A 43 -15.22 -9.80 4.73
CA GLN A 43 -16.47 -9.20 4.27
C GLN A 43 -16.36 -7.67 4.21
N ALA A 44 -15.77 -7.06 5.24
CA ALA A 44 -15.65 -5.61 5.34
C ALA A 44 -14.75 -5.04 4.23
N ILE A 45 -13.58 -5.63 3.96
CA ILE A 45 -12.70 -5.18 2.87
C ILE A 45 -13.36 -5.41 1.52
N ASN A 46 -14.03 -6.56 1.30
CA ASN A 46 -14.76 -6.81 0.06
C ASN A 46 -15.85 -5.76 -0.18
N SER A 47 -16.68 -5.48 0.83
CA SER A 47 -17.69 -4.42 0.76
C SER A 47 -17.05 -3.05 0.51
N SER A 48 -15.95 -2.71 1.20
CA SER A 48 -15.27 -1.43 1.01
C SER A 48 -14.71 -1.27 -0.41
N GLN A 49 -14.20 -2.34 -1.02
CA GLN A 49 -13.72 -2.32 -2.39
C GLN A 49 -14.86 -2.17 -3.40
N VAL A 50 -15.96 -2.91 -3.21
CA VAL A 50 -17.18 -2.77 -4.04
C VAL A 50 -17.75 -1.37 -3.94
N ASP A 51 -17.84 -0.83 -2.72
CA ASP A 51 -18.29 0.55 -2.49
C ASP A 51 -17.36 1.54 -3.21
N SER A 52 -16.04 1.34 -3.14
CA SER A 52 -15.04 2.16 -3.84
C SER A 52 -15.18 2.13 -5.37
N LEU A 53 -15.69 1.05 -5.97
CA LEU A 53 -15.91 0.96 -7.41
C LEU A 53 -17.21 1.66 -7.84
N LYS A 54 -18.30 1.50 -7.08
CA LYS A 54 -19.57 2.20 -7.31
C LYS A 54 -19.44 3.73 -7.21
N GLN A 55 -18.34 4.19 -6.63
CA GLN A 55 -18.05 5.60 -6.41
C GLN A 55 -17.56 6.34 -7.66
N PHE A 56 -17.16 5.66 -8.72
CA PHE A 56 -16.75 6.29 -9.99
C PHE A 56 -17.93 6.91 -10.78
N ASP A 57 -19.19 6.55 -10.45
CA ASP A 57 -20.38 7.03 -11.17
C ASP A 57 -20.97 8.36 -10.64
N LYS A 58 -20.63 8.80 -9.42
CA LYS A 58 -21.21 10.01 -8.81
C LYS A 58 -20.28 11.21 -8.92
N LYS A 59 -20.43 11.98 -10.00
CA LYS A 59 -19.80 13.31 -10.15
C LYS A 59 -20.22 14.27 -9.03
N ASN A 60 -19.21 14.74 -8.29
CA ASN A 60 -19.04 16.11 -7.76
C ASN A 60 -19.65 16.64 -6.44
N ASN A 61 -20.34 15.87 -5.58
CA ASN A 61 -20.79 16.41 -4.28
C ASN A 61 -20.36 15.56 -3.07
N ARG A 62 -19.05 15.34 -2.88
CA ARG A 62 -18.56 14.70 -1.64
C ARG A 62 -17.89 15.69 -0.72
N THR A 63 -18.11 15.50 0.57
CA THR A 63 -17.38 16.24 1.59
C THR A 63 -16.00 15.60 1.79
N MET A 64 -15.06 16.39 2.31
CA MET A 64 -13.75 15.88 2.69
C MET A 64 -13.84 14.72 3.71
N GLU A 65 -14.81 14.78 4.62
CA GLU A 65 -15.05 13.74 5.62
C GLU A 65 -15.42 12.40 4.97
N GLU A 66 -16.26 12.41 3.94
CA GLU A 66 -16.63 11.20 3.21
C GLU A 66 -15.43 10.58 2.49
N ILE A 67 -14.59 11.42 1.86
CA ILE A 67 -13.35 10.97 1.20
C ILE A 67 -12.43 10.30 2.21
N ILE A 68 -12.16 10.97 3.35
CA ILE A 68 -11.33 10.42 4.43
C ILE A 68 -11.88 9.08 4.90
N LYS A 69 -13.18 9.00 5.19
CA LYS A 69 -13.83 7.78 5.70
C LYS A 69 -13.67 6.61 4.74
N ILE A 70 -13.80 6.85 3.44
CA ILE A 70 -13.65 5.82 2.41
C ILE A 70 -12.20 5.37 2.31
N SER A 71 -11.25 6.30 2.16
CA SER A 71 -9.82 5.96 2.07
C SER A 71 -9.36 5.20 3.31
N PHE A 72 -9.80 5.63 4.50
CA PHE A 72 -9.41 4.99 5.74
C PHE A 72 -9.98 3.59 5.88
N LYS A 73 -11.26 3.40 5.53
CA LYS A 73 -11.90 2.09 5.57
C LYS A 73 -11.23 1.13 4.60
N LYS A 74 -10.97 1.55 3.36
CA LYS A 74 -10.33 0.71 2.34
C LYS A 74 -8.90 0.34 2.73
N GLY A 75 -8.08 1.34 3.02
CA GLY A 75 -6.68 1.15 3.39
C GLY A 75 -6.52 0.34 4.66
N GLY A 76 -7.19 0.77 5.74
CA GLY A 76 -7.09 0.14 7.05
C GLY A 76 -7.58 -1.32 7.05
N LEU A 77 -8.70 -1.61 6.38
CA LEU A 77 -9.20 -2.99 6.30
C LEU A 77 -8.30 -3.90 5.46
N SER A 78 -7.52 -3.36 4.51
CA SER A 78 -6.60 -4.16 3.69
C SER A 78 -5.54 -4.81 4.56
N VAL A 79 -4.76 -4.00 5.27
CA VAL A 79 -3.67 -4.50 6.14
C VAL A 79 -4.22 -5.23 7.37
N LEU A 80 -5.36 -4.80 7.92
CA LEU A 80 -6.00 -5.52 9.02
C LEU A 80 -6.42 -6.95 8.61
N THR A 81 -6.94 -7.12 7.39
CA THR A 81 -7.32 -8.44 6.89
C THR A 81 -6.09 -9.31 6.67
N ASP A 82 -5.00 -8.75 6.14
CA ASP A 82 -3.73 -9.47 6.00
C ASP A 82 -3.19 -9.92 7.37
N ALA A 83 -3.25 -9.05 8.39
CA ALA A 83 -2.84 -9.40 9.75
C ALA A 83 -3.66 -10.59 10.31
N TYR A 84 -4.98 -10.61 10.09
CA TYR A 84 -5.82 -11.75 10.45
C TYR A 84 -5.46 -13.01 9.66
N LEU A 85 -5.13 -12.91 8.37
CA LEU A 85 -4.72 -14.07 7.55
C LEU A 85 -3.36 -14.64 7.98
N ILE A 86 -2.51 -13.83 8.59
CA ILE A 86 -1.19 -14.26 9.10
C ILE A 86 -1.33 -14.93 10.47
N LYS A 87 -2.12 -14.36 11.39
CA LYS A 87 -2.14 -14.77 12.81
C LYS A 87 -3.43 -15.47 13.25
N GLY A 88 -4.49 -15.40 12.46
CA GLY A 88 -5.83 -15.89 12.79
C GLY A 88 -6.57 -15.01 13.81
N THR A 89 -5.95 -14.70 14.95
CA THR A 89 -6.50 -13.85 16.02
C THR A 89 -5.52 -12.74 16.38
N LEU A 90 -6.04 -11.53 16.60
CA LEU A 90 -5.26 -10.33 16.88
C LEU A 90 -5.62 -9.75 18.26
N SER A 91 -4.63 -9.17 18.94
CA SER A 91 -4.87 -8.29 20.09
C SER A 91 -5.42 -6.94 19.63
N LEU A 92 -5.93 -6.14 20.56
CA LEU A 92 -6.40 -4.78 20.26
C LEU A 92 -5.29 -3.92 19.66
N ASP A 93 -4.07 -3.98 20.21
CA ASP A 93 -2.92 -3.23 19.71
C ASP A 93 -2.53 -3.66 18.29
N GLU A 94 -2.64 -4.95 17.97
CA GLU A 94 -2.41 -5.47 16.62
C GLU A 94 -3.48 -4.99 15.64
N ILE A 95 -4.74 -4.93 16.08
CA ILE A 95 -5.84 -4.39 15.26
C ILE A 95 -5.59 -2.91 14.96
N ILE A 96 -5.28 -2.11 15.98
CA ILE A 96 -5.05 -0.67 15.85
C ILE A 96 -3.83 -0.40 14.96
N GLY A 97 -2.71 -1.09 15.22
CA GLY A 97 -1.48 -0.95 14.46
C GLY A 97 -1.65 -1.35 12.99
N ALA A 98 -2.25 -2.51 12.72
CA ALA A 98 -2.49 -2.99 11.35
C ALA A 98 -3.44 -2.06 10.58
N PHE A 99 -4.54 -1.64 11.22
CA PHE A 99 -5.49 -0.72 10.61
C PHE A 99 -4.85 0.65 10.33
N GLY A 100 -4.10 1.20 11.28
CA GLY A 100 -3.36 2.45 11.13
C GLY A 100 -2.34 2.40 10.00
N LEU A 101 -1.56 1.31 9.93
CA LEU A 101 -0.59 1.09 8.86
C LEU A 101 -1.26 1.03 7.49
N GLY A 102 -2.42 0.36 7.38
CA GLY A 102 -3.21 0.33 6.15
C GLY A 102 -3.70 1.71 5.71
N ILE A 103 -4.12 2.56 6.64
CA ILE A 103 -4.46 3.96 6.33
C ILE A 103 -3.24 4.70 5.79
N ALA A 104 -2.10 4.59 6.46
CA ALA A 104 -0.87 5.26 6.04
C ALA A 104 -0.46 4.87 4.62
N LEU A 105 -0.48 3.57 4.30
CA LEU A 105 -0.17 3.07 2.96
C LEU A 105 -1.16 3.57 1.90
N GLN A 106 -2.47 3.55 2.17
CA GLN A 106 -3.47 4.07 1.23
C GLN A 106 -3.27 5.56 0.95
N LEU A 107 -2.89 6.36 1.94
CA LEU A 107 -2.61 7.79 1.73
C LEU A 107 -1.30 8.01 0.96
N ILE A 108 -0.30 7.15 1.13
CA ILE A 108 0.91 7.19 0.30
C ILE A 108 0.57 6.87 -1.15
N ASP A 109 -0.28 5.88 -1.40
CA ASP A 109 -0.76 5.51 -2.75
C ASP A 109 -1.55 6.68 -3.38
N ASP A 110 -2.52 7.25 -2.66
CA ASP A 110 -3.31 8.41 -3.13
C ASP A 110 -2.38 9.62 -3.46
N LEU A 111 -1.29 9.80 -2.70
CA LEU A 111 -0.29 10.83 -2.98
C LEU A 111 0.54 10.51 -4.23
N GLN A 112 0.90 9.25 -4.45
CA GLN A 112 1.63 8.82 -5.65
C GLN A 112 0.79 9.01 -6.92
N ASP A 113 -0.52 8.81 -6.80
CA ASP A 113 -1.46 8.78 -7.92
C ASP A 113 -2.19 10.12 -8.18
N VAL A 114 -1.85 11.20 -7.47
CA VAL A 114 -2.44 12.55 -7.64
C VAL A 114 -2.65 12.96 -9.10
N LYS A 115 -1.65 12.72 -9.98
CA LYS A 115 -1.74 13.06 -11.41
C LYS A 115 -2.78 12.22 -12.14
N GLN A 116 -2.86 10.93 -11.84
CA GLN A 116 -3.82 10.01 -12.44
C GLN A 116 -5.22 10.29 -11.89
N ASP A 117 -5.36 10.48 -10.59
CA ASP A 117 -6.63 10.79 -9.95
C ASP A 117 -7.23 12.09 -10.47
N LYS A 118 -6.43 13.15 -10.62
CA LYS A 118 -6.88 14.40 -11.27
C LYS A 118 -7.39 14.18 -12.70
N ARG A 119 -6.73 13.30 -13.47
CA ARG A 119 -7.15 12.98 -14.85
C ARG A 119 -8.44 12.16 -14.90
N SER A 120 -8.60 11.23 -13.97
CA SER A 120 -9.78 10.37 -13.86
C SER A 120 -10.96 11.04 -13.15
N GLY A 121 -10.77 12.24 -12.58
CA GLY A 121 -11.80 12.93 -11.80
C GLY A 121 -12.00 12.33 -10.40
N ASN A 122 -11.03 11.55 -9.91
CA ASN A 122 -11.08 10.93 -8.59
C ASN A 122 -10.75 11.98 -7.51
N SER A 123 -11.62 12.06 -6.51
CA SER A 123 -11.42 12.92 -5.35
C SER A 123 -10.76 12.14 -4.21
N THR A 124 -9.53 12.51 -3.88
CA THR A 124 -8.75 12.02 -2.73
C THR A 124 -8.36 13.19 -1.83
N ILE A 125 -7.77 12.92 -0.67
CA ILE A 125 -7.26 13.97 0.23
C ILE A 125 -6.29 14.93 -0.49
N PHE A 126 -5.55 14.42 -1.48
CA PHE A 126 -4.51 15.17 -2.20
C PHE A 126 -5.02 15.82 -3.49
N THR A 127 -6.21 15.46 -3.98
CA THR A 127 -6.83 16.11 -5.16
C THR A 127 -8.01 17.01 -4.81
N PHE A 128 -8.67 16.79 -3.66
CA PHE A 128 -9.83 17.57 -3.21
C PHE A 128 -9.50 19.04 -3.00
N SER A 129 -8.26 19.34 -2.64
CA SER A 129 -7.85 20.72 -2.39
C SER A 129 -7.10 21.28 -3.60
N GLN A 130 -7.69 22.32 -4.20
CA GLN A 130 -7.35 22.79 -5.55
C GLN A 130 -6.13 23.72 -5.59
N SER A 131 -5.52 24.06 -4.45
CA SER A 131 -4.35 24.94 -4.36
C SER A 131 -3.05 24.20 -4.01
N ASP A 132 -1.91 24.67 -4.49
CA ASP A 132 -0.61 24.01 -4.23
C ASP A 132 -0.26 23.95 -2.73
N HIS A 133 -0.63 24.97 -1.95
CA HIS A 133 -0.43 25.00 -0.49
C HIS A 133 -1.11 23.82 0.21
N SER A 134 -2.26 23.41 -0.29
CA SER A 134 -3.02 22.32 0.34
C SER A 134 -2.42 20.93 0.11
N LEU A 135 -1.80 20.69 -1.04
CA LEU A 135 -1.07 19.44 -1.32
C LEU A 135 0.14 19.34 -0.38
N MET A 136 0.87 20.44 -0.21
CA MET A 136 1.98 20.54 0.71
C MET A 136 1.54 20.28 2.16
N ASP A 137 0.47 20.93 2.62
CA ASP A 137 -0.07 20.75 3.97
C ASP A 137 -0.54 19.31 4.21
N ALA A 138 -1.24 18.71 3.24
CA ALA A 138 -1.66 17.31 3.30
C ALA A 138 -0.44 16.37 3.36
N THR A 139 0.62 16.67 2.61
CA THR A 139 1.88 15.90 2.64
C THR A 139 2.56 15.97 4.00
N VAL A 140 2.63 17.16 4.60
CA VAL A 140 3.20 17.34 5.96
C VAL A 140 2.36 16.60 7.00
N LYS A 141 1.03 16.68 6.90
CA LYS A 141 0.12 15.91 7.77
C LYS A 141 0.34 14.41 7.62
N LEU A 142 0.53 13.91 6.39
CA LEU A 142 0.84 12.50 6.14
C LEU A 142 2.18 12.08 6.79
N LEU A 143 3.24 12.89 6.67
CA LEU A 143 4.53 12.61 7.31
C LEU A 143 4.40 12.47 8.84
N ASN A 144 3.66 13.38 9.46
CA ASN A 144 3.39 13.34 10.91
C ASN A 144 2.49 12.14 11.28
N PHE A 145 1.47 11.86 10.48
CA PHE A 145 0.58 10.72 10.70
C PHE A 145 1.33 9.39 10.67
N ILE A 146 2.24 9.19 9.69
CA ILE A 146 3.09 7.99 9.61
C ILE A 146 3.90 7.80 10.89
N LYS A 147 4.49 8.89 11.43
CA LYS A 147 5.22 8.82 12.69
C LYS A 147 4.33 8.29 13.81
N CYS A 148 3.15 8.88 13.99
CA CYS A 148 2.19 8.43 15.00
C CYS A 148 1.79 6.96 14.82
N ILE A 149 1.58 6.50 13.59
CA ILE A 149 1.20 5.10 13.32
C ILE A 149 2.34 4.15 13.67
N ILE A 150 3.58 4.51 13.39
CA ILE A 150 4.74 3.67 13.70
C ILE A 150 4.91 3.52 15.21
N ASP A 151 4.70 4.60 15.97
CA ASP A 151 4.71 4.59 17.43
C ASP A 151 3.58 3.73 18.04
N LEU A 152 2.51 3.45 17.28
CA LEU A 152 1.37 2.62 17.68
C LEU A 152 1.50 1.14 17.30
N LEU A 153 2.57 0.74 16.61
CA LEU A 153 2.74 -0.65 16.22
C LEU A 153 3.00 -1.52 17.47
N PRO A 154 2.45 -2.75 17.53
CA PRO A 154 2.56 -3.65 18.69
C PRO A 154 3.95 -4.33 18.76
N THR A 155 5.02 -3.56 18.68
CA THR A 155 6.41 -4.03 18.56
C THR A 155 7.13 -4.12 19.89
N GLU A 156 6.52 -3.67 21.00
CA GLU A 156 7.14 -3.57 22.34
C GLU A 156 7.82 -4.85 22.83
N LYS A 157 7.24 -6.01 22.52
CA LYS A 157 7.76 -7.31 22.95
C LYS A 157 8.78 -7.91 21.98
N SER A 158 9.03 -7.26 20.84
CA SER A 158 9.93 -7.76 19.81
C SER A 158 11.37 -7.34 20.11
N PRO A 159 12.34 -8.27 20.08
CA PRO A 159 13.76 -7.91 20.16
C PRO A 159 14.23 -7.09 18.93
N TYR A 160 13.38 -6.97 17.90
CA TYR A 160 13.64 -6.22 16.68
C TYR A 160 12.85 -4.91 16.58
N LYS A 161 12.19 -4.45 17.67
CA LYS A 161 11.36 -3.23 17.70
C LYS A 161 11.95 -2.07 16.90
N GLU A 162 13.14 -1.61 17.31
CA GLU A 162 13.80 -0.46 16.70
C GLU A 162 14.09 -0.68 15.22
N LYS A 163 14.47 -1.91 14.83
CA LYS A 163 14.75 -2.25 13.42
C LYS A 163 13.48 -2.21 12.59
N ILE A 164 12.37 -2.74 13.11
CA ILE A 164 11.07 -2.75 12.45
C ILE A 164 10.57 -1.32 12.25
N GLU A 165 10.54 -0.53 13.32
CA GLU A 165 10.09 0.87 13.28
C GLU A 165 10.94 1.71 12.33
N LYS A 166 12.27 1.53 12.36
CA LYS A 166 13.18 2.22 11.47
C LYS A 166 12.97 1.84 10.01
N VAL A 167 12.85 0.55 9.70
CA VAL A 167 12.62 0.08 8.33
C VAL A 167 11.29 0.59 7.79
N LEU A 168 10.23 0.51 8.58
CA LEU A 168 8.91 1.02 8.19
C LEU A 168 8.91 2.53 7.98
N SER A 169 9.54 3.28 8.88
CA SER A 169 9.68 4.74 8.78
C SER A 169 10.40 5.14 7.50
N ILE A 170 11.59 4.56 7.29
CA ILE A 170 12.42 4.86 6.12
C ILE A 170 11.67 4.54 4.84
N ASN A 171 11.04 3.37 4.75
CA ASN A 171 10.31 2.97 3.56
C ASN A 171 9.13 3.92 3.27
N CYS A 172 8.31 4.26 4.27
CA CYS A 172 7.18 5.17 4.07
C CYS A 172 7.65 6.58 3.65
N TYR A 173 8.68 7.12 4.29
CA TYR A 173 9.22 8.43 3.93
C TYR A 173 9.88 8.44 2.55
N LEU A 174 10.59 7.38 2.18
CA LEU A 174 11.11 7.23 0.82
C LEU A 174 9.97 7.27 -0.19
N LEU A 175 8.89 6.51 0.01
CA LEU A 175 7.75 6.52 -0.92
C LEU A 175 7.18 7.94 -1.10
N ILE A 176 7.08 8.73 -0.03
CA ILE A 176 6.64 10.14 -0.09
C ILE A 176 7.66 11.02 -0.81
N PHE A 177 8.96 10.89 -0.54
CA PHE A 177 10.00 11.70 -1.18
C PHE A 177 10.06 11.46 -2.69
N PHE A 178 9.84 10.22 -3.11
CA PHE A 178 9.69 9.88 -4.52
C PHE A 178 8.43 10.53 -5.12
N SER A 179 7.31 10.58 -4.39
CA SER A 179 6.10 11.30 -4.84
C SER A 179 6.36 12.80 -5.03
N ILE A 180 6.95 13.47 -4.03
CA ILE A 180 7.30 14.90 -4.09
C ILE A 180 8.16 15.18 -5.32
N SER A 181 9.19 14.37 -5.55
CA SER A 181 10.12 14.53 -6.68
C SER A 181 9.44 14.38 -8.06
N ARG A 182 8.39 13.56 -8.15
CA ARG A 182 7.62 13.32 -9.39
C ARG A 182 6.51 14.36 -9.61
N LEU A 183 6.03 14.97 -8.53
CA LEU A 183 4.98 15.98 -8.51
C LEU A 183 5.57 17.40 -8.46
N SER A 184 6.68 17.65 -9.14
CA SER A 184 7.47 18.89 -9.02
C SER A 184 6.71 20.21 -9.24
N THR A 185 5.56 20.19 -9.91
CA THR A 185 4.71 21.37 -10.12
C THR A 185 3.77 21.67 -8.94
N GLY A 186 3.54 20.70 -8.06
CA GLY A 186 2.66 20.85 -6.88
C GLY A 186 3.41 21.16 -5.58
N TYR A 187 4.73 21.36 -5.65
CA TYR A 187 5.57 21.68 -4.50
C TYR A 187 6.48 22.86 -4.83
N THR A 188 6.65 23.78 -3.88
CA THR A 188 7.63 24.86 -4.04
C THR A 188 9.05 24.32 -4.01
N ARG A 189 9.97 25.03 -4.65
CA ARG A 189 11.40 24.68 -4.63
C ARG A 189 11.96 24.67 -3.21
N SER A 190 11.66 25.70 -2.42
CA SER A 190 12.06 25.81 -1.02
C SER A 190 11.59 24.61 -0.17
N PHE A 191 10.35 24.14 -0.38
CA PHE A 191 9.86 22.96 0.30
C PHE A 191 10.60 21.68 -0.13
N SER A 192 10.76 21.50 -1.45
CA SER A 192 11.44 20.33 -2.00
C SER A 192 12.90 20.24 -1.53
N ASP A 193 13.60 21.37 -1.47
CA ASP A 193 14.98 21.46 -0.99
C ASP A 193 15.09 21.12 0.50
N LYS A 194 14.15 21.58 1.34
CA LYS A 194 14.08 21.21 2.77
C LYS A 194 13.90 19.71 2.98
N ILE A 195 13.02 19.08 2.20
CA ILE A 195 12.75 17.64 2.31
C ILE A 195 13.91 16.80 1.76
N ALA A 196 14.57 17.26 0.70
CA ALA A 196 15.66 16.51 0.05
C ALA A 196 16.84 16.20 0.99
N VAL A 197 17.07 17.03 2.02
CA VAL A 197 18.12 16.81 3.03
C VAL A 197 17.91 15.51 3.83
N TYR A 198 16.66 15.06 3.96
CA TYR A 198 16.32 13.82 4.67
C TYR A 198 16.32 12.59 3.76
N SER A 199 16.49 12.78 2.44
CA SER A 199 16.49 11.68 1.47
C SER A 199 17.92 11.18 1.22
N PRO A 200 18.16 9.85 1.21
CA PRO A 200 19.43 9.29 0.78
C PRO A 200 19.65 9.39 -0.74
N PHE A 201 18.66 9.83 -1.52
CA PHE A 201 18.71 9.92 -2.97
C PHE A 201 18.55 11.36 -3.46
N SER A 202 19.20 11.70 -4.58
CA SER A 202 19.01 13.00 -5.21
C SER A 202 17.61 13.14 -5.84
N PRO A 203 17.02 14.35 -5.89
CA PRO A 203 15.74 14.59 -6.57
C PRO A 203 15.73 14.10 -8.02
N THR A 204 16.83 14.31 -8.76
CA THR A 204 17.00 13.83 -10.13
C THR A 204 16.95 12.30 -10.22
N TYR A 205 17.58 11.60 -9.28
CA TYR A 205 17.50 10.15 -9.22
C TYR A 205 16.06 9.68 -8.97
N MET A 206 15.38 10.25 -7.97
CA MET A 206 14.02 9.86 -7.58
C MET A 206 13.00 10.11 -8.69
N LYS A 207 13.11 11.24 -9.40
CA LYS A 207 12.26 11.59 -10.54
C LYS A 207 12.39 10.59 -11.70
N ASN A 208 13.61 10.10 -11.95
CA ASN A 208 13.93 9.21 -13.08
C ASN A 208 13.91 7.72 -12.71
N PHE A 209 13.49 7.35 -11.50
CA PHE A 209 13.59 5.98 -11.03
C PHE A 209 12.66 5.01 -11.78
N ASN A 210 11.42 5.41 -12.06
CA ASN A 210 10.47 4.55 -12.78
C ASN A 210 10.90 4.25 -14.22
N SER A 211 11.56 5.19 -14.91
CA SER A 211 12.09 4.90 -16.26
C SER A 211 13.22 3.89 -16.22
N LYS A 212 14.10 3.97 -15.21
CA LYS A 212 15.14 2.96 -14.95
C LYS A 212 14.55 1.60 -14.60
N LEU A 213 13.54 1.56 -13.73
CA LEU A 213 12.82 0.34 -13.35
C LEU A 213 12.11 -0.30 -14.55
N ASN A 214 11.36 0.49 -15.33
CA ASN A 214 10.64 0.00 -16.50
C ASN A 214 11.59 -0.52 -17.58
N SER A 215 12.75 0.13 -17.76
CA SER A 215 13.82 -0.37 -18.63
C SER A 215 14.33 -1.74 -18.16
N LYS A 216 14.68 -1.89 -16.87
CA LYS A 216 15.11 -3.18 -16.29
C LYS A 216 14.01 -4.25 -16.37
N TRP A 217 12.77 -3.93 -16.04
CA TRP A 217 11.64 -4.86 -16.10
C TRP A 217 11.31 -5.32 -17.52
N SER A 218 11.44 -4.42 -18.50
CA SER A 218 11.29 -4.76 -19.92
C SER A 218 12.37 -5.75 -20.38
N SER A 219 13.59 -5.64 -19.85
CA SER A 219 14.66 -6.62 -20.07
C SER A 219 14.33 -7.98 -19.44
N ILE A 220 13.74 -7.99 -18.23
CA ILE A 220 13.30 -9.23 -17.56
C ILE A 220 12.15 -9.91 -18.31
N LYS A 221 11.19 -9.16 -18.84
CA LYS A 221 10.09 -9.71 -19.66
C LYS A 221 10.56 -10.44 -20.91
N LYS A 222 11.76 -10.12 -21.44
CA LYS A 222 12.37 -10.84 -22.57
C LYS A 222 12.91 -12.21 -22.18
N LEU A 223 13.04 -12.49 -20.87
CA LEU A 223 13.48 -13.77 -20.32
C LEU A 223 12.34 -14.80 -20.19
N LYS A 224 11.16 -14.55 -20.78
CA LYS A 224 9.95 -15.39 -20.65
C LYS A 224 10.09 -16.87 -21.03
N ASN A 225 11.19 -17.27 -21.67
CA ASN A 225 11.49 -18.67 -22.03
C ASN A 225 12.75 -19.22 -21.34
N ILE A 226 13.14 -18.65 -20.19
CA ILE A 226 14.36 -19.02 -19.48
C ILE A 226 14.00 -19.79 -18.20
N SER A 227 14.68 -20.91 -17.96
CA SER A 227 14.48 -21.72 -16.76
C SER A 227 14.79 -20.92 -15.49
N ALA A 228 14.09 -21.24 -14.38
CA ALA A 228 14.28 -20.56 -13.10
C ALA A 228 15.75 -20.49 -12.65
N ALA A 229 16.53 -21.56 -12.90
CA ALA A 229 17.96 -21.61 -12.61
C ALA A 229 18.78 -20.51 -13.32
N LYS A 230 18.44 -20.20 -14.58
CA LYS A 230 19.15 -19.20 -15.38
C LYS A 230 18.67 -17.77 -15.06
N ILE A 231 17.46 -17.61 -14.52
CA ILE A 231 17.00 -16.36 -13.91
C ILE A 231 17.79 -16.06 -12.63
N PHE A 232 17.99 -17.04 -11.75
CA PHE A 232 18.80 -16.86 -10.53
C PHE A 232 20.27 -16.56 -10.84
N ALA A 233 20.87 -17.22 -11.83
CA ALA A 233 22.24 -16.91 -12.26
C ALA A 233 22.39 -15.43 -12.67
N ILE A 234 21.48 -14.91 -13.51
CA ILE A 234 21.49 -13.51 -13.96
C ILE A 234 21.23 -12.52 -12.81
N LEU A 235 20.31 -12.86 -11.89
CA LEU A 235 19.98 -11.99 -10.75
C LEU A 235 21.09 -11.96 -9.68
N LEU A 236 21.91 -13.00 -9.58
CA LEU A 236 22.98 -13.14 -8.59
C LEU A 236 24.37 -12.74 -9.13
N GLU A 237 24.56 -12.68 -10.45
CA GLU A 237 25.83 -12.29 -11.08
C GLU A 237 26.18 -10.80 -10.90
N ASP A 238 25.23 -9.93 -10.54
CA ASP A 238 25.49 -8.51 -10.24
C ASP A 238 26.07 -8.27 -8.82
N GLY A 239 26.48 -9.32 -8.11
CA GLY A 239 26.79 -9.24 -6.67
C GLY A 239 28.09 -9.86 -6.15
N SER A 240 28.98 -10.44 -6.97
CA SER A 240 30.28 -10.92 -6.45
C SER A 240 31.35 -11.20 -7.52
N SER A 241 32.06 -10.16 -7.95
CA SER A 241 33.40 -10.31 -8.55
C SER A 241 34.43 -9.44 -7.83
N LYS A 242 34.50 -9.59 -6.51
CA LYS A 242 35.69 -9.26 -5.70
C LYS A 242 35.71 -10.12 -4.44
N VAL A 243 36.13 -11.38 -4.55
CA VAL A 243 36.82 -12.09 -3.46
C VAL A 243 37.92 -12.98 -4.07
N CYS A 244 39.16 -12.55 -3.82
CA CYS A 244 40.43 -13.29 -3.74
C CYS A 244 40.77 -14.36 -4.79
N SER A 245 41.64 -14.01 -5.73
CA SER A 245 42.73 -14.91 -6.13
C SER A 245 43.81 -14.91 -5.04
N LEU A 246 44.31 -16.11 -4.73
CA LEU A 246 45.52 -16.35 -3.94
C LEU A 246 46.71 -15.51 -4.42
#